data_AF-A0A0M6WAY3-F1
#
_entry.id   AF-A0A0M6WAY3-F1
#
_cell.length_a   1.000
_cell.length_b   1.000
_cell.length_c   1.000
_cell.angle_alpha   90.00
_cell.angle_beta   90.00
_cell.angle_gamma   90.00
#
_symmetry.space_group_name_H-M   'P 1'
#
loop_
_entity.id
_entity.type
_entity.pdbx_description
1 polymer ?
#
loop_
_entity_poly.entity_id
_entity_poly.type
_entity_poly.pdbx_seq_one_letter_code
_entity_poly.pdbx_strand_id
1 'polypeptide(L)' 'MVSFEIMDDNCAYHFKEVVNMCKAWDDHKKRGIQEGRYLEIYSLVQDGIIEPELGAKRLNMTFADFERAMQKAGYKL' A
#
# COMPACT_ATOMS: atom_id res chain seq x y z
N MET A 1 7.67 -46.89 2.86
CA MET A 1 8.25 -45.86 1.97
C MET A 1 7.30 -44.67 1.78
N VAL A 2 5.98 -44.91 1.66
CA VAL A 2 4.96 -43.86 1.45
C VAL A 2 4.84 -42.82 2.58
N SER A 3 5.03 -43.21 3.85
CA SER A 3 4.86 -42.28 4.99
C SER A 3 5.97 -41.22 5.11
N PHE A 4 7.15 -41.45 4.51
CA PHE A 4 8.28 -40.52 4.56
C PHE A 4 8.09 -39.38 3.56
N GLU A 5 7.69 -39.69 2.32
CA GLU A 5 7.38 -38.71 1.27
C GLU A 5 6.18 -37.82 1.66
N ILE A 6 5.14 -38.38 2.29
CA ILE A 6 3.98 -37.60 2.78
C ILE A 6 4.39 -36.59 3.86
N MET A 7 5.39 -36.91 4.70
CA MET A 7 5.87 -36.00 5.75
C MET A 7 6.70 -34.85 5.16
N ASP A 8 7.51 -35.14 4.13
CA ASP A 8 8.26 -34.13 3.38
C ASP A 8 7.32 -33.19 2.60
N ASP A 9 6.28 -33.73 1.97
CA ASP A 9 5.27 -32.95 1.25
C ASP A 9 4.43 -32.06 2.19
N ASN A 10 4.03 -32.58 3.37
CA ASN A 10 3.34 -31.78 4.39
C ASN A 10 4.24 -30.66 4.93
N CYS A 11 5.52 -30.93 5.15
CA CYS A 11 6.48 -29.93 5.59
C CYS A 11 6.68 -28.84 4.51
N ALA A 12 6.76 -29.23 3.23
CA ALA A 12 6.85 -28.30 2.10
C ALA A 12 5.58 -27.45 1.94
N TYR A 13 4.39 -28.02 2.15
CA TYR A 13 3.12 -27.30 2.12
C TYR A 13 3.05 -26.24 3.23
N HIS A 14 3.37 -26.63 4.47
CA HIS A 14 3.36 -25.72 5.61
C HIS A 14 4.40 -24.58 5.47
N PHE A 15 5.57 -24.86 4.90
CA PHE A 15 6.57 -23.83 4.60
C PHE A 15 6.05 -22.83 3.55
N LYS A 16 5.37 -23.32 2.51
CA LYS A 16 4.79 -22.48 1.45
C LYS A 16 3.71 -21.53 1.99
N GLU A 17 2.85 -21.97 2.89
CA GLU A 17 1.84 -21.12 3.53
C GLU A 17 2.47 -19.98 4.35
N VAL A 18 3.48 -20.30 5.17
CA VAL A 18 4.19 -19.28 5.98
C VAL A 18 4.87 -18.25 5.08
N VAL A 19 5.54 -18.67 4.01
CA VAL A 19 6.17 -17.75 3.04
C VAL A 19 5.12 -16.87 2.35
N ASN A 20 3.96 -17.41 2.00
CA ASN A 20 2.87 -16.63 1.40
C ASN A 20 2.32 -15.59 2.37
N MET A 21 2.17 -15.93 3.65
CA MET A 21 1.75 -14.97 4.67
C MET A 21 2.76 -13.85 4.88
N CYS A 22 4.06 -14.15 4.92
CA CYS A 22 5.11 -13.14 5.01
C CYS A 22 5.07 -12.16 3.82
N LYS A 23 4.89 -12.68 2.60
CA LYS A 23 4.75 -11.84 1.39
C LYS A 23 3.52 -10.94 1.46
N ALA A 24 2.37 -11.49 1.86
CA ALA A 24 1.15 -10.71 2.00
C ALA A 24 1.32 -9.59 3.04
N TRP A 25 1.97 -9.87 4.16
CA TRP A 25 2.28 -8.88 5.18
C TRP A 25 3.19 -7.77 4.66
N ASP A 26 4.28 -8.12 3.97
CA ASP A 26 5.20 -7.14 3.40
C ASP A 26 4.51 -6.24 2.37
N ASP A 27 3.64 -6.81 1.54
CA ASP A 27 2.84 -6.05 0.57
C ASP A 27 1.84 -5.12 1.26
N HIS A 28 1.15 -5.59 2.30
CA HIS A 28 0.26 -4.76 3.11
C HIS A 28 1.03 -3.61 3.78
N LYS A 29 2.20 -3.88 4.34
CA LYS A 29 3.07 -2.86 4.96
C LYS A 29 3.49 -1.80 3.94
N LYS A 30 3.91 -2.20 2.74
CA LYS A 30 4.28 -1.26 1.67
C LYS A 30 3.10 -0.39 1.24
N ARG A 31 1.91 -0.99 1.06
CA ARG A 31 0.69 -0.25 0.73
C ARG A 31 0.30 0.74 1.82
N GLY A 32 0.33 0.33 3.08
CA GLY A 32 0.01 1.20 4.22
C GLY A 32 0.94 2.41 4.34
N ILE A 33 2.25 2.23 4.09
CA ILE A 33 3.21 3.35 4.05
C ILE A 33 2.88 4.32 2.91
N GLN A 34 2.55 3.79 1.73
CA GLN A 34 2.20 4.61 0.58
C GLN A 34 0.89 5.38 0.82
N GLU A 35 -0.15 4.71 1.33
CA GLU A 35 -1.43 5.32 1.67
C GLU A 35 -1.25 6.43 2.72
N GLY A 36 -0.47 6.19 3.78
CA GLY A 36 -0.16 7.19 4.79
C GLY A 36 0.48 8.45 4.21
N ARG A 37 1.43 8.28 3.28
CA ARG A 37 2.06 9.40 2.58
C ARG A 37 1.06 10.22 1.74
N TYR A 38 0.09 9.58 1.12
CA TYR A 38 -0.92 10.27 0.32
C TYR A 38 -1.83 11.09 1.23
N LEU A 39 -2.32 10.50 2.32
CA LEU A 39 -3.20 11.16 3.29
C LEU A 39 -2.54 12.37 3.97
N GLU A 40 -1.24 12.28 4.30
CA GLU A 40 -0.48 13.41 4.83
C GLU A 40 -0.51 14.60 3.86
N ILE A 41 -0.16 14.37 2.59
CA ILE A 41 -0.14 15.43 1.58
C ILE A 41 -1.54 16.01 1.35
N TYR A 42 -2.59 15.18 1.36
CA TYR A 42 -3.96 15.64 1.23
C TYR A 42 -4.39 16.54 2.39
N SER A 43 -4.03 16.18 3.64
CA SER A 43 -4.28 17.03 4.80
C SER A 43 -3.58 18.37 4.67
N LEU A 44 -2.31 18.39 4.30
CA LEU A 44 -1.53 19.63 4.15
C LEU A 44 -2.14 20.57 3.09
N VAL A 45 -2.67 20.02 1.99
CA VAL A 45 -3.39 20.81 0.98
C VAL A 45 -4.71 21.33 1.52
N GLN A 46 -5.52 20.46 2.16
CA GLN A 46 -6.81 20.86 2.71
C GLN A 46 -6.69 21.91 3.82
N ASP A 47 -5.62 21.84 4.61
CA ASP A 47 -5.30 22.80 5.66
C ASP A 47 -4.71 24.12 5.09
N GLY A 48 -4.50 24.19 3.76
CA GLY A 48 -3.94 25.36 3.08
C GLY A 48 -2.46 25.60 3.38
N ILE A 49 -1.75 24.60 3.94
CA ILE A 49 -0.33 24.70 4.29
C ILE A 49 0.53 24.62 3.03
N ILE A 50 0.10 23.87 2.03
CA ILE A 50 0.76 23.77 0.73
C ILE A 50 -0.25 23.93 -0.40
N GLU A 51 0.21 24.48 -1.53
CA GLU A 51 -0.61 24.55 -2.74
C GLU A 51 -0.86 23.16 -3.33
N PRO A 52 -2.05 22.91 -3.91
CA PRO A 52 -2.40 21.65 -4.53
C PRO A 52 -1.40 21.15 -5.60
N GLU A 53 -0.82 22.06 -6.40
CA GLU A 53 0.17 21.74 -7.42
C GLU A 53 1.47 21.20 -6.80
N LEU A 54 1.86 21.72 -5.63
CA LEU A 54 2.99 21.18 -4.88
C LEU A 54 2.67 19.79 -4.34
N GLY A 55 1.43 19.56 -3.91
CA GLY A 55 0.93 18.24 -3.51
C GLY A 55 1.05 17.21 -4.64
N ALA A 56 0.53 17.54 -5.83
CA ALA A 56 0.63 16.70 -7.03
C ALA A 56 2.10 16.38 -7.40
N LYS A 57 2.96 17.41 -7.38
CA LYS A 57 4.40 17.24 -7.63
C LYS A 57 5.07 16.32 -6.60
N ARG A 58 4.74 16.45 -5.32
CA ARG A 58 5.27 15.58 -4.26
C ARG A 58 4.83 14.14 -4.44
N LEU A 59 3.60 13.90 -4.89
CA LEU A 59 3.10 12.55 -5.17
C LEU A 59 3.51 12.02 -6.57
N ASN A 60 4.27 12.80 -7.34
CA ASN A 60 4.73 12.46 -8.69
C ASN A 60 3.57 12.06 -9.63
N MET A 61 2.50 12.85 -9.60
CA MET A 61 1.33 12.67 -10.46
C MET A 61 0.88 14.00 -11.06
N THR A 62 -0.01 13.94 -12.05
CA THR A 62 -0.60 15.16 -12.63
C THR A 62 -1.54 15.81 -11.63
N PHE A 63 -1.79 17.11 -11.78
CA PHE A 63 -2.76 17.82 -10.96
C PHE A 63 -4.17 17.21 -11.04
N ALA A 64 -4.62 16.84 -12.25
CA ALA A 64 -5.92 16.20 -12.44
C ALA A 64 -6.03 14.81 -11.78
N ASP A 65 -4.93 14.04 -11.73
CA ASP A 65 -4.90 12.77 -10.99
C ASP A 65 -4.94 13.01 -9.48
N PHE A 66 -4.25 14.05 -9.02
CA PHE A 66 -4.22 14.45 -7.63
C PHE A 66 -5.59 14.87 -7.12
N GLU A 67 -6.31 15.74 -7.84
CA GLU A 67 -7.68 16.18 -7.49
C GLU A 67 -8.64 14.99 -7.39
N ARG A 68 -8.60 14.09 -8.38
CA ARG A 68 -9.44 12.87 -8.39
C ARG A 68 -9.13 11.97 -7.20
N ALA A 69 -7.85 11.82 -6.86
CA ALA A 69 -7.44 10.98 -5.74
C ALA A 69 -7.83 11.60 -4.38
N MET A 70 -7.71 12.92 -4.22
CA MET A 70 -8.20 13.64 -3.03
C MET A 70 -9.71 13.50 -2.85
N GLN A 71 -10.49 13.74 -3.90
CA GLN A 71 -11.95 13.59 -3.85
C GLN A 71 -12.36 12.15 -3.51
N LYS A 72 -11.69 11.16 -4.09
CA LYS A 72 -11.94 9.74 -3.79
C LYS A 72 -11.63 9.41 -2.32
N ALA A 73 -10.65 10.09 -1.73
CA ALA A 73 -10.29 9.95 -0.31
C ALA A 73 -11.17 10.79 0.64
N GLY A 74 -12.13 11.56 0.13
CA GLY A 74 -13.05 12.38 0.92
C GLY A 74 -12.54 13.78 1.26
N TYR A 75 -11.43 14.20 0.65
CA TYR A 75 -10.87 15.54 0.81
C TYR A 75 -11.45 16.50 -0.23
N LYS A 76 -11.52 17.79 0.13
CA LYS A 76 -11.93 18.87 -0.77
C LYS A 76 -10.72 19.72 -1.12
N LEU A 77 -10.57 20.04 -2.41
CA LEU A 77 -9.78 21.19 -2.83
C LEU A 77 -10.59 22.47 -2.60
#